data_AF-A0A543I7B4-F1
#
_entry.id   AF-A0A543I7B4-F1
#
_cell.length_a   1.000
_cell.length_b   1.000
_cell.length_c   1.000
_cell.angle_alpha   90.00
_cell.angle_beta   90.00
_cell.angle_gamma   90.00
#
_symmetry.space_group_name_H-M   'P 1'
#
loop_
_entity.id
_entity.type
_entity.pdbx_description
1 polymer ?
#
loop_
_entity_poly.entity_id
_entity_poly.type
_entity_poly.pdbx_seq_one_letter_code
_entity_poly.pdbx_strand_id
1 'polypeptide(L)'
;MTQPPGSAPPYLPPAPPSPPAESDPAGRPPGSFAVNGLIAAAVTAVAVPLGLFDRIPFVGDLLTSSGAVGTIAAIALTASLWVMFFALGRAVHGSRERAAVQAARRRLAGDPVASSPRELVRHLVRAIPAGTLVHRRLTSLAGSAEEESTADLLATRSELDHARSDVSYGPARALVWALPALGFLGTAAEMARAVDGLGVGVGSSGGYNALRDALVKDVIPPLGDAFGVTLFALGASVLCHLVLTWTGSREQRIMLEVEEVVLEVLERAPAVRGRVVGPGELNGEMRMLASVLDQTRAVVADSTDRLTAVNVGEVGLLLHSVDRRLGQIHAELAKEMVVSRVAKPSRD
;
A
#
# COMPACT_ATOMS: atom_id res chain seq x y z
N MET A 1 21.28 -52.90 -45.48
CA MET A 1 19.92 -52.32 -45.34
C MET A 1 19.96 -51.36 -44.18
N THR A 2 20.13 -50.08 -44.52
CA THR A 2 20.32 -48.95 -43.61
C THR A 2 18.98 -48.27 -43.37
N GLN A 3 18.63 -48.10 -42.09
CA GLN A 3 17.43 -47.40 -41.63
C GLN A 3 17.66 -45.87 -41.76
N PRO A 4 16.70 -45.09 -42.29
CA PRO A 4 16.89 -43.64 -42.42
C PRO A 4 16.75 -42.94 -41.05
N PRO A 5 17.49 -41.83 -40.81
CA PRO A 5 17.44 -41.10 -39.55
C PRO A 5 16.10 -40.36 -39.39
N GLY A 6 15.54 -40.47 -38.18
CA GLY A 6 14.27 -39.85 -37.80
C GLY A 6 14.30 -38.33 -37.89
N SER A 7 13.24 -37.77 -38.48
CA SER A 7 12.97 -36.35 -38.56
C SER A 7 12.83 -35.73 -37.17
N ALA A 8 13.58 -34.66 -36.91
CA ALA A 8 13.44 -33.83 -35.70
C ALA A 8 12.05 -33.18 -35.64
N PRO A 9 11.47 -32.99 -34.43
CA PRO A 9 10.19 -32.31 -34.28
C PRO A 9 10.28 -30.84 -34.72
N PRO A 10 9.19 -30.26 -35.27
CA PRO A 10 9.18 -28.87 -35.73
C PRO A 10 9.43 -27.90 -34.56
N TYR A 11 10.36 -26.96 -34.77
CA TYR A 11 10.60 -25.84 -33.87
C TYR A 11 9.35 -24.96 -33.81
N LEU A 12 8.63 -24.99 -32.68
CA LEU A 12 7.60 -24.03 -32.34
C LEU A 12 8.29 -22.81 -31.71
N PRO A 13 8.22 -21.61 -32.31
CA PRO A 13 8.76 -20.42 -31.68
C PRO A 13 8.06 -20.17 -30.34
N PRO A 14 8.76 -19.63 -29.33
CA PRO A 14 8.14 -19.27 -28.06
C PRO A 14 6.98 -18.30 -28.31
N ALA A 15 5.84 -18.55 -27.65
CA ALA A 15 4.69 -17.66 -27.71
C ALA A 15 5.14 -16.23 -27.34
N PRO A 16 4.65 -15.20 -28.04
CA PRO A 16 4.97 -13.83 -27.69
C PRO A 16 4.60 -13.58 -26.23
N PRO A 17 5.41 -12.81 -25.48
CA PRO A 17 5.08 -12.48 -24.10
C PRO A 17 3.67 -11.88 -24.07
N SER A 18 2.82 -12.43 -23.21
CA SER A 18 1.51 -11.88 -22.93
C SER A 18 1.66 -10.38 -22.69
N PRO A 19 0.76 -9.53 -23.25
CA PRO A 19 0.82 -8.11 -22.99
C PRO A 19 0.87 -7.90 -21.47
N PRO A 20 1.69 -6.97 -20.97
CA PRO A 20 1.76 -6.72 -19.54
C PRO A 20 0.34 -6.48 -19.06
N ALA A 21 -0.07 -7.25 -18.04
CA ALA A 21 -1.32 -7.03 -17.34
C ALA A 21 -1.42 -5.53 -17.09
N GLU A 22 -2.47 -4.93 -17.65
CA GLU A 22 -2.78 -3.51 -17.55
C GLU A 22 -2.47 -3.08 -16.11
N SER A 23 -1.37 -2.36 -15.96
CA SER A 23 -0.93 -1.83 -14.69
C SER A 23 -2.01 -0.85 -14.28
N ASP A 24 -2.85 -1.30 -13.36
CA ASP A 24 -3.78 -0.45 -12.62
C ASP A 24 -2.99 0.81 -12.22
N PRO A 25 -3.30 1.98 -12.81
CA PRO A 25 -2.43 3.12 -12.73
C PRO A 25 -2.31 3.52 -11.27
N ALA A 26 -1.11 3.31 -10.73
CA ALA A 26 -0.70 3.82 -9.45
C ALA A 26 -1.10 5.31 -9.35
N GLY A 27 -1.91 5.65 -8.35
CA GLY A 27 -2.06 7.04 -7.92
C GLY A 27 -3.43 7.72 -8.07
N ARG A 28 -4.54 7.00 -8.32
CA ARG A 28 -5.84 7.60 -7.94
C ARG A 28 -5.94 7.61 -6.41
N PRO A 29 -6.10 8.77 -5.73
CA PRO A 29 -6.55 8.75 -4.35
C PRO A 29 -7.86 7.96 -4.30
N PRO A 30 -8.18 7.27 -3.20
CA PRO A 30 -9.47 6.60 -3.08
C PRO A 30 -10.55 7.66 -3.29
N GLY A 31 -11.18 7.68 -4.47
CA GLY A 31 -12.05 8.78 -4.87
C GLY A 31 -13.18 9.01 -3.87
N SER A 32 -13.57 7.95 -3.15
CA SER A 32 -14.50 7.99 -2.04
C SER A 32 -14.04 8.87 -0.87
N PHE A 33 -12.76 8.87 -0.49
CA PHE A 33 -12.27 9.69 0.62
C PHE A 33 -12.35 11.18 0.30
N ALA A 34 -11.85 11.60 -0.88
CA ALA A 34 -11.90 12.99 -1.31
C ALA A 34 -13.34 13.49 -1.50
N VAL A 35 -14.22 12.66 -2.09
CA VAL A 35 -15.65 12.99 -2.25
C VAL A 35 -16.34 13.13 -0.90
N ASN A 36 -16.08 12.24 0.06
CA ASN A 36 -16.62 12.37 1.42
C ASN A 36 -16.14 13.66 2.11
N GLY A 37 -14.91 14.11 1.81
CA GLY A 37 -14.38 15.39 2.30
C GLY A 37 -15.11 16.58 1.70
N LEU A 38 -15.38 16.55 0.40
CA LEU A 38 -16.13 17.60 -0.27
C LEU A 38 -17.57 17.69 0.24
N ILE A 39 -18.21 16.53 0.47
CA ILE A 39 -19.53 16.45 1.10
C ILE A 39 -19.48 17.02 2.53
N ALA A 40 -18.47 16.65 3.33
CA ALA A 40 -18.30 17.18 4.68
C ALA A 40 -18.12 18.71 4.70
N ALA A 41 -17.30 19.24 3.79
CA ALA A 41 -17.11 20.67 3.64
C ALA A 41 -18.40 21.38 3.22
N ALA A 42 -19.14 20.85 2.25
CA ALA A 42 -20.42 21.41 1.81
C ALA A 42 -21.46 21.38 2.94
N VAL A 43 -21.58 20.26 3.67
CA VAL A 43 -22.47 20.13 4.82
C VAL A 43 -22.10 21.14 5.89
N THR A 44 -20.82 21.31 6.21
CA THR A 44 -20.38 22.27 7.24
C THR A 44 -20.65 23.70 6.80
N ALA A 45 -20.33 24.05 5.55
CA ALA A 45 -20.54 25.37 4.98
C ALA A 45 -22.02 25.79 4.96
N VAL A 46 -22.94 24.83 4.88
CA VAL A 46 -24.39 25.07 4.95
C VAL A 46 -24.91 25.02 6.38
N ALA A 47 -24.48 24.05 7.18
CA ALA A 47 -25.03 23.80 8.51
C ALA A 47 -24.59 24.83 9.57
N VAL A 48 -23.37 25.38 9.46
CA VAL A 48 -22.86 26.42 10.37
C VAL A 48 -23.67 27.73 10.27
N PRO A 49 -23.86 28.35 9.08
CA PRO A 49 -24.65 29.59 8.99
C PRO A 49 -26.15 29.40 9.24
N LEU A 50 -26.67 28.17 9.09
CA LEU A 50 -28.07 27.84 9.40
C LEU A 50 -28.33 27.60 10.90
N GLY A 51 -27.32 27.69 11.77
CA GLY A 51 -27.48 27.46 13.21
C GLY A 51 -27.86 26.02 13.55
N LEU A 52 -27.56 25.05 12.67
CA LEU A 52 -27.97 23.66 12.87
C LEU A 52 -27.34 23.05 14.14
N PHE A 53 -26.18 23.57 14.53
CA PHE A 53 -25.42 23.14 15.71
C PHE A 53 -25.76 23.93 16.98
N ASP A 54 -26.65 24.93 16.93
CA ASP A 54 -27.09 25.71 18.10
C ASP A 54 -27.85 24.85 19.13
N ARG A 55 -28.33 23.68 18.72
CA ARG A 55 -28.91 22.67 19.62
C ARG A 55 -27.89 22.03 20.55
N ILE A 56 -26.60 22.13 20.23
CA ILE A 56 -25.50 21.64 21.06
C ILE A 56 -24.84 22.88 21.65
N PRO A 57 -25.23 23.33 22.87
CA PRO A 57 -24.86 24.66 23.37
C PRO A 57 -23.35 24.91 23.35
N PHE A 58 -22.55 23.91 23.74
CA PHE A 58 -21.09 24.00 23.74
C PHE A 58 -20.47 24.18 22.34
N VAL A 59 -21.08 23.61 21.29
CA VAL A 59 -20.52 23.64 19.93
C VAL A 59 -21.08 24.84 19.15
N GLY A 60 -22.35 25.18 19.34
CA GLY A 60 -22.99 26.35 18.73
C GLY A 60 -22.33 27.66 19.16
N ASP A 61 -22.13 27.85 20.48
CA ASP A 61 -21.47 29.05 21.02
C ASP A 61 -20.05 29.20 20.46
N LEU A 62 -19.36 28.08 20.27
CA LEU A 62 -17.99 28.06 19.81
C LEU A 62 -17.85 28.29 18.30
N LEU A 63 -18.83 27.85 17.51
CA LEU A 63 -18.90 28.12 16.06
C LEU A 63 -19.34 29.56 15.75
N THR A 64 -20.16 30.14 16.62
CA THR A 64 -20.61 31.54 16.52
C THR A 64 -19.60 32.53 17.12
N SER A 65 -18.62 32.03 17.89
CA SER A 65 -17.51 32.84 18.38
C SER A 65 -16.80 33.56 17.23
N SER A 66 -16.62 34.86 17.38
CA SER A 66 -15.97 35.70 16.38
C SER A 66 -14.45 35.54 16.46
N GLY A 67 -13.77 35.43 15.32
CA GLY A 67 -12.30 35.41 15.26
C GLY A 67 -11.69 34.06 14.88
N ALA A 68 -10.51 33.76 15.43
CA ALA A 68 -9.75 32.57 15.06
C ALA A 68 -10.37 31.28 15.65
N VAL A 69 -11.00 31.37 16.83
CA VAL A 69 -11.71 30.24 17.46
C VAL A 69 -12.78 29.64 16.54
N GLY A 70 -13.75 30.44 16.10
CA GLY A 70 -14.86 29.94 15.28
C GLY A 70 -14.39 29.30 13.97
N THR A 71 -13.35 29.88 13.34
CA THR A 71 -12.77 29.32 12.10
C THR A 71 -12.06 28.00 12.34
N ILE A 72 -11.25 27.90 13.40
CA ILE A 72 -10.54 26.65 13.75
C ILE A 72 -11.53 25.57 14.20
N ALA A 73 -12.57 25.95 14.92
CA ALA A 73 -13.66 25.06 15.30
C ALA A 73 -14.44 24.53 14.09
N ALA A 74 -14.72 25.38 13.10
CA ALA A 74 -15.36 24.97 11.86
C ALA A 74 -14.46 24.02 11.05
N ILE A 75 -13.14 24.25 11.02
CA ILE A 75 -12.18 23.34 10.40
C ILE A 75 -12.15 21.98 11.13
N ALA A 76 -12.08 21.99 12.47
CA ALA A 76 -12.10 20.77 13.28
C ALA A 76 -13.42 20.00 13.11
N LEU A 77 -14.55 20.70 13.02
CA LEU A 77 -15.87 20.11 12.74
C LEU A 77 -15.90 19.50 11.33
N THR A 78 -15.42 20.21 10.32
CA THR A 78 -15.35 19.72 8.94
C THR A 78 -14.51 18.45 8.86
N ALA A 79 -13.32 18.45 9.49
CA ALA A 79 -12.44 17.30 9.55
C ALA A 79 -13.12 16.11 10.26
N SER A 80 -13.82 16.36 11.36
CA SER A 80 -14.55 15.34 12.10
C SER A 80 -15.70 14.73 11.28
N LEU A 81 -16.48 15.57 10.60
CA LEU A 81 -17.55 15.13 9.69
C LEU A 81 -17.00 14.35 8.50
N TRP A 82 -15.83 14.74 7.98
CA TRP A 82 -15.16 14.01 6.91
C TRP A 82 -14.80 12.59 7.35
N VAL A 83 -14.14 12.43 8.50
CA VAL A 83 -13.84 11.10 9.05
C VAL A 83 -15.15 10.33 9.28
N MET A 84 -16.18 11.01 9.76
CA MET A 84 -17.46 10.37 10.08
C MET A 84 -18.20 9.87 8.84
N PHE A 85 -18.28 10.65 7.76
CA PHE A 85 -18.87 10.20 6.50
C PHE A 85 -18.05 9.10 5.86
N PHE A 86 -16.73 9.15 5.94
CA PHE A 86 -15.88 8.06 5.50
C PHE A 86 -16.18 6.76 6.26
N ALA A 87 -16.20 6.81 7.59
CA ALA A 87 -16.48 5.64 8.42
C ALA A 87 -17.91 5.12 8.20
N LEU A 88 -18.90 6.01 8.08
CA LEU A 88 -20.29 5.63 7.79
C LEU A 88 -20.41 4.96 6.42
N GLY A 89 -19.76 5.53 5.40
CA GLY A 89 -19.69 4.92 4.07
C GLY A 89 -19.12 3.51 4.13
N ARG A 90 -18.00 3.32 4.83
CA ARG A 90 -17.37 1.99 5.01
C ARG A 90 -18.27 1.04 5.81
N ALA A 91 -18.95 1.52 6.85
CA ALA A 91 -19.90 0.72 7.64
C ALA A 91 -21.09 0.24 6.80
N VAL A 92 -21.63 1.10 5.93
CA VAL A 92 -22.71 0.73 4.99
C VAL A 92 -22.21 -0.31 3.98
N HIS A 93 -21.02 -0.13 3.40
CA HIS A 93 -20.43 -1.13 2.50
C HIS A 93 -20.21 -2.47 3.22
N GLY A 94 -19.66 -2.44 4.44
CA GLY A 94 -19.48 -3.65 5.25
C GLY A 94 -20.80 -4.33 5.62
N SER A 95 -21.90 -3.58 5.81
CA SER A 95 -23.22 -4.18 6.04
C SER A 95 -23.74 -4.94 4.82
N ARG A 96 -23.48 -4.41 3.62
CA ARG A 96 -23.81 -5.08 2.34
C ARG A 96 -22.98 -6.34 2.15
N GLU A 97 -21.69 -6.29 2.47
CA GLU A 97 -20.81 -7.47 2.43
C GLU A 97 -21.27 -8.56 3.39
N ARG A 98 -21.61 -8.22 4.65
CA ARG A 98 -22.18 -9.21 5.59
C ARG A 98 -23.44 -9.87 5.06
N ALA A 99 -24.34 -9.09 4.45
CA ALA A 99 -25.55 -9.64 3.85
C ALA A 99 -25.23 -10.63 2.72
N ALA A 100 -24.21 -10.32 1.90
CA ALA A 100 -23.74 -11.20 0.83
C ALA A 100 -23.09 -12.49 1.37
N VAL A 101 -22.25 -12.39 2.40
CA VAL A 101 -21.67 -13.54 3.11
C VAL A 101 -22.75 -14.45 3.68
N GLN A 102 -23.74 -13.87 4.38
CA GLN A 102 -24.85 -14.65 4.94
C GLN A 102 -25.72 -15.30 3.86
N ALA A 103 -25.91 -14.64 2.72
CA ALA A 103 -26.61 -15.22 1.58
C ALA A 103 -25.82 -16.38 0.96
N ALA A 104 -24.49 -16.25 0.86
CA ALA A 104 -23.60 -17.32 0.40
C ALA A 104 -23.66 -18.55 1.33
N ARG A 105 -23.50 -18.36 2.65
CA ARG A 105 -23.61 -19.44 3.65
C ARG A 105 -24.96 -20.16 3.60
N ARG A 106 -26.06 -19.40 3.53
CA ARG A 106 -27.41 -19.98 3.45
C ARG A 106 -27.59 -20.87 2.21
N ARG A 107 -27.05 -20.46 1.07
CA ARG A 107 -27.13 -21.26 -0.16
C ARG A 107 -26.22 -22.48 -0.11
N LEU A 108 -25.01 -22.32 0.45
CA LEU A 108 -24.08 -23.42 0.64
C LEU A 108 -24.63 -24.50 1.59
N ALA A 109 -25.39 -24.10 2.61
CA ALA A 109 -26.08 -25.03 3.51
C ALA A 109 -27.32 -25.69 2.89
N GLY A 110 -27.96 -25.04 1.90
CA GLY A 110 -29.20 -25.49 1.28
C GLY A 110 -29.03 -26.37 0.05
N ASP A 111 -27.87 -26.37 -0.61
CA ASP A 111 -27.61 -27.17 -1.81
C ASP A 111 -27.18 -28.60 -1.41
N PRO A 112 -27.98 -29.65 -1.69
CA PRO A 112 -27.53 -31.02 -1.54
C PRO A 112 -26.49 -31.32 -2.61
N VAL A 113 -25.20 -31.24 -2.24
CA VAL A 113 -24.00 -31.67 -3.02
C VAL A 113 -24.23 -31.59 -4.53
N ALA A 114 -24.11 -30.39 -5.09
CA ALA A 114 -24.17 -30.22 -6.54
C ALA A 114 -23.22 -31.23 -7.21
N SER A 115 -23.73 -31.97 -8.18
CA SER A 115 -23.04 -33.06 -8.87
C SER A 115 -21.74 -32.64 -9.56
N SER A 116 -21.47 -31.34 -9.70
CA SER A 116 -20.14 -30.84 -10.07
C SER A 116 -19.69 -29.63 -9.20
N PRO A 117 -18.45 -29.69 -8.66
CA PRO A 117 -17.77 -28.58 -7.98
C PRO A 117 -17.84 -27.23 -8.72
N ARG A 118 -17.81 -27.26 -10.05
CA ARG A 118 -17.84 -26.07 -10.92
C ARG A 118 -19.25 -25.48 -11.09
N GLU A 119 -20.29 -26.28 -10.99
CA GLU A 119 -21.67 -25.77 -10.99
C GLU A 119 -21.98 -25.06 -9.69
N LEU A 120 -21.48 -25.55 -8.56
CA LEU A 120 -21.64 -24.90 -7.25
C LEU A 120 -21.05 -23.48 -7.27
N VAL A 121 -19.78 -23.33 -7.71
CA VAL A 121 -19.14 -22.01 -7.80
C VAL A 121 -19.90 -21.09 -8.75
N ARG A 122 -20.30 -21.57 -9.94
CA ARG A 122 -21.07 -20.77 -10.91
C ARG A 122 -22.45 -20.37 -10.38
N HIS A 123 -23.12 -21.24 -9.64
CA HIS A 123 -24.41 -20.95 -9.00
C HIS A 123 -24.25 -19.84 -7.96
N LEU A 124 -23.23 -19.94 -7.09
CA LEU A 124 -22.93 -18.92 -6.09
C LEU A 124 -22.57 -17.56 -6.71
N VAL A 125 -21.72 -17.54 -7.76
CA VAL A 125 -21.34 -16.30 -8.46
C VAL A 125 -22.55 -15.56 -9.02
N ARG A 126 -23.51 -16.28 -9.64
CA ARG A 126 -24.73 -15.66 -10.19
C ARG A 126 -25.68 -15.14 -9.12
N ALA A 127 -25.67 -15.80 -7.96
CA ALA A 127 -26.66 -15.55 -6.93
C ALA A 127 -26.22 -14.45 -5.93
N ILE A 128 -24.93 -14.11 -5.90
CA ILE A 128 -24.35 -13.08 -5.02
C ILE A 128 -24.19 -11.76 -5.79
N PRO A 129 -24.54 -10.60 -5.20
CA PRO A 129 -24.44 -9.31 -5.87
C PRO A 129 -23.03 -9.02 -6.40
N ALA A 130 -22.96 -8.60 -7.66
CA ALA A 130 -21.74 -8.11 -8.28
C ALA A 130 -21.22 -6.87 -7.53
N GLY A 131 -19.91 -6.79 -7.32
CA GLY A 131 -19.24 -5.73 -6.56
C GLY A 131 -18.94 -6.06 -5.09
N THR A 132 -19.31 -7.26 -4.62
CA THR A 132 -18.92 -7.74 -3.28
C THR A 132 -17.58 -8.47 -3.30
N LEU A 133 -16.86 -8.45 -2.18
CA LEU A 133 -15.59 -9.19 -2.00
C LEU A 133 -15.81 -10.69 -2.20
N VAL A 134 -16.90 -11.24 -1.66
CA VAL A 134 -17.29 -12.65 -1.86
C VAL A 134 -17.46 -12.97 -3.34
N HIS A 135 -18.21 -12.14 -4.07
CA HIS A 135 -18.42 -12.33 -5.50
C HIS A 135 -17.10 -12.30 -6.27
N ARG A 136 -16.22 -11.34 -5.98
CA ARG A 136 -14.91 -11.24 -6.64
C ARG A 136 -14.06 -12.49 -6.39
N ARG A 137 -14.05 -13.01 -5.17
CA ARG A 137 -13.33 -14.23 -4.80
C ARG A 137 -13.88 -15.46 -5.51
N LEU A 138 -15.20 -15.65 -5.49
CA LEU A 138 -15.85 -16.78 -6.16
C LEU A 138 -15.69 -16.72 -7.68
N THR A 139 -15.70 -15.53 -8.26
CA THR A 139 -15.45 -15.36 -9.70
C THR A 139 -14.00 -15.70 -10.04
N SER A 140 -13.06 -15.32 -9.18
CA SER A 140 -11.66 -15.72 -9.34
C SER A 140 -11.45 -17.22 -9.22
N LEU A 141 -12.16 -17.88 -8.30
CA LEU A 141 -12.19 -19.34 -8.17
C LEU A 141 -12.76 -20.02 -9.42
N ALA A 142 -13.82 -19.45 -10.00
CA ALA A 142 -14.43 -19.98 -11.21
C ALA A 142 -13.46 -19.94 -12.40
N GLY A 143 -12.62 -18.88 -12.49
CA GLY A 143 -11.63 -18.72 -13.54
C GLY A 143 -10.33 -19.50 -13.32
N SER A 144 -9.87 -19.64 -12.08
CA SER A 144 -8.61 -20.32 -11.73
C SER A 144 -8.72 -21.85 -11.63
N ALA A 145 -9.92 -22.43 -11.77
CA ALA A 145 -10.16 -23.88 -11.70
C ALA A 145 -9.45 -24.73 -12.79
N GLU A 146 -8.59 -24.12 -13.61
CA GLU A 146 -7.73 -24.74 -14.62
C GLU A 146 -6.24 -24.75 -14.23
N GLU A 147 -5.83 -23.99 -13.19
CA GLU A 147 -4.42 -23.83 -12.78
C GLU A 147 -4.10 -24.58 -11.47
N GLU A 148 -2.94 -25.25 -11.45
CA GLU A 148 -2.46 -26.13 -10.37
C GLU A 148 -2.23 -25.41 -9.01
N SER A 149 -2.08 -24.07 -9.01
CA SER A 149 -1.77 -23.26 -7.81
C SER A 149 -2.93 -22.31 -7.39
N THR A 150 -4.17 -22.78 -7.43
CA THR A 150 -5.33 -21.95 -7.03
C THR A 150 -5.28 -21.51 -5.55
N ALA A 151 -4.75 -22.35 -4.65
CA ALA A 151 -4.72 -22.05 -3.21
C ALA A 151 -3.73 -20.92 -2.86
N ASP A 152 -2.52 -20.94 -3.42
CA ASP A 152 -1.51 -19.90 -3.16
C ASP A 152 -1.96 -18.55 -3.74
N LEU A 153 -2.55 -18.56 -4.94
CA LEU A 153 -3.12 -17.35 -5.55
C LEU A 153 -4.23 -16.72 -4.70
N LEU A 154 -5.06 -17.53 -4.02
CA LEU A 154 -6.10 -17.03 -3.12
C LEU A 154 -5.49 -16.44 -1.85
N ALA A 155 -4.48 -17.08 -1.27
CA ALA A 155 -3.76 -16.61 -0.09
C ALA A 155 -3.09 -15.26 -0.37
N THR A 156 -2.30 -15.15 -1.45
CA THR A 156 -1.66 -13.90 -1.87
C THR A 156 -2.69 -12.80 -2.12
N ARG A 157 -3.81 -13.12 -2.78
CA ARG A 157 -4.89 -12.13 -2.95
C ARG A 157 -5.51 -11.72 -1.62
N SER A 158 -5.64 -12.63 -0.64
CA SER A 158 -6.16 -12.32 0.70
C SER A 158 -5.29 -11.29 1.39
N GLU A 159 -3.99 -11.56 1.45
CA GLU A 159 -3.01 -10.62 2.01
C GLU A 159 -3.06 -9.26 1.31
N LEU A 160 -3.14 -9.24 -0.02
CA LEU A 160 -3.27 -8.01 -0.80
C LEU A 160 -4.53 -7.22 -0.43
N ASP A 161 -5.66 -7.90 -0.19
CA ASP A 161 -6.92 -7.24 0.18
C ASP A 161 -6.91 -6.71 1.61
N HIS A 162 -6.30 -7.44 2.55
CA HIS A 162 -6.06 -6.94 3.91
C HIS A 162 -5.17 -5.70 3.88
N ALA A 163 -4.08 -5.73 3.11
CA ALA A 163 -3.17 -4.60 2.95
C ALA A 163 -3.87 -3.39 2.30
N ARG A 164 -4.64 -3.60 1.23
CA ARG A 164 -5.42 -2.53 0.57
C ARG A 164 -6.46 -1.92 1.52
N SER A 165 -7.11 -2.74 2.33
CA SER A 165 -8.05 -2.26 3.35
C SER A 165 -7.33 -1.36 4.35
N ASP A 166 -6.20 -1.80 4.90
CA ASP A 166 -5.46 -1.03 5.90
C ASP A 166 -4.94 0.31 5.34
N VAL A 167 -4.38 0.30 4.13
CA VAL A 167 -3.92 1.51 3.44
C VAL A 167 -5.06 2.52 3.23
N SER A 168 -6.29 2.06 2.98
CA SER A 168 -7.44 2.94 2.79
C SER A 168 -7.80 3.79 4.01
N TYR A 169 -7.42 3.35 5.23
CA TYR A 169 -7.64 4.09 6.47
C TYR A 169 -6.53 5.12 6.75
N GLY A 170 -5.41 5.09 6.01
CA GLY A 170 -4.27 5.97 6.20
C GLY A 170 -4.63 7.47 6.24
N PRO A 171 -5.32 8.02 5.22
CA PRO A 171 -5.72 9.43 5.21
C PRO A 171 -6.65 9.80 6.37
N ALA A 172 -7.58 8.93 6.74
CA ALA A 172 -8.49 9.16 7.87
C ALA A 172 -7.73 9.18 9.21
N ARG A 173 -6.76 8.28 9.41
CA ARG A 173 -5.90 8.27 10.61
C ARG A 173 -5.05 9.53 10.71
N ALA A 174 -4.49 10.00 9.60
CA ALA A 174 -3.72 11.24 9.55
C ALA A 174 -4.58 12.46 9.95
N LEU A 175 -5.83 12.52 9.49
CA LEU A 175 -6.76 13.59 9.84
C LEU A 175 -7.14 13.56 11.34
N VAL A 176 -7.38 12.37 11.89
CA VAL A 176 -7.64 12.18 13.33
C VAL A 176 -6.44 12.62 14.18
N TRP A 177 -5.23 12.32 13.72
CA TRP A 177 -3.99 12.74 14.36
C TRP A 177 -3.76 14.25 14.30
N ALA A 178 -4.26 14.94 13.26
CA ALA A 178 -4.12 16.39 13.13
C ALA A 178 -5.10 17.18 14.03
N LEU A 179 -6.22 16.59 14.45
CA LEU A 179 -7.24 17.28 15.26
C LEU A 179 -6.69 17.87 16.58
N PRO A 180 -5.91 17.15 17.41
CA PRO A 180 -5.28 17.74 18.59
C PRO A 180 -4.38 18.94 18.28
N ALA A 181 -3.58 18.85 17.22
CA ALA A 181 -2.72 19.94 16.78
C ALA A 181 -3.52 21.17 16.34
N LEU A 182 -4.67 20.98 15.68
CA LEU A 182 -5.60 22.07 15.36
C LEU A 182 -6.19 22.72 16.61
N GLY A 183 -6.51 21.95 17.65
CA GLY A 183 -6.95 22.49 18.94
C GLY A 183 -5.88 23.37 19.61
N PHE A 184 -4.63 22.89 19.65
CA PHE A 184 -3.49 23.66 20.14
C PHE A 184 -3.22 24.92 19.30
N LEU A 185 -3.43 24.86 17.98
CA LEU A 185 -3.34 26.03 17.12
C LEU A 185 -4.39 27.09 17.48
N GLY A 186 -5.61 26.65 17.83
CA GLY A 186 -6.69 27.52 18.30
C GLY A 186 -6.34 28.27 19.58
N THR A 187 -5.77 27.56 20.55
CA THR A 187 -5.31 28.21 21.79
C THR A 187 -4.14 29.15 21.56
N ALA A 188 -3.14 28.75 20.78
CA ALA A 188 -2.00 29.59 20.48
C ALA A 188 -2.41 30.90 19.78
N ALA A 189 -3.35 30.82 18.83
CA ALA A 189 -3.87 31.99 18.12
C ALA A 189 -4.57 32.97 19.05
N GLU A 190 -5.43 32.49 19.96
CA GLU A 190 -6.14 33.36 20.90
C GLU A 190 -5.24 33.88 22.01
N MET A 191 -4.31 33.08 22.52
CA MET A 191 -3.32 33.55 23.48
C MET A 191 -2.48 34.70 22.90
N ALA A 192 -2.08 34.61 21.63
CA ALA A 192 -1.37 35.71 20.96
C ALA A 192 -2.24 36.98 20.89
N ARG A 193 -3.52 36.85 20.50
CA ARG A 193 -4.46 37.98 20.42
C ARG A 193 -4.73 38.61 21.79
N ALA A 194 -4.89 37.80 22.83
CA ALA A 194 -5.12 38.27 24.19
C ALA A 194 -3.92 39.04 24.76
N VAL A 195 -2.69 38.60 24.45
CA VAL A 195 -1.45 39.30 24.84
C VAL A 195 -1.32 40.64 24.11
N ASP A 196 -1.63 40.69 22.80
CA ASP A 196 -1.62 41.93 22.04
C ASP A 196 -2.64 42.95 22.59
N GLY A 197 -3.86 42.50 22.93
CA GLY A 197 -4.90 43.34 23.52
C GLY A 197 -4.48 43.95 24.87
N LEU A 198 -3.78 43.18 25.70
CA LEU A 198 -3.25 43.66 26.98
C LEU A 198 -2.16 44.72 26.80
N GLY A 199 -1.28 44.57 25.80
CA GLY A 199 -0.23 45.55 25.49
C GLY A 199 -0.78 46.93 25.14
N VAL A 200 -1.90 46.98 24.40
CA VAL A 200 -2.59 48.23 24.04
C VAL A 200 -3.29 48.85 25.26
N GLY A 201 -3.93 48.05 26.11
CA GLY A 201 -4.61 48.52 27.31
C GLY A 201 -3.66 49.12 28.36
N VAL A 202 -2.47 48.53 28.52
CA VAL A 202 -1.43 49.01 29.44
C VAL A 202 -0.74 50.27 28.91
N GLY A 203 -0.47 50.34 27.61
CA GLY A 203 0.22 51.49 27.00
C GLY A 203 -0.61 52.78 26.95
N SER A 204 -1.93 52.67 27.04
CA SER A 204 -2.87 53.81 26.93
C SER A 204 -3.36 54.34 28.28
N SER A 205 -3.26 53.56 29.37
CA SER A 205 -3.95 53.87 30.62
C SER A 205 -3.13 53.49 31.86
N GLY A 206 -2.48 54.47 32.50
CA GLY A 206 -1.63 54.26 33.69
C GLY A 206 -2.37 53.95 35.01
N GLY A 207 -3.57 53.38 34.97
CA GLY A 207 -4.42 53.19 36.17
C GLY A 207 -4.93 51.76 36.36
N TYR A 208 -4.97 51.30 37.62
CA TYR A 208 -5.45 49.96 38.03
C TYR A 208 -6.83 49.59 37.46
N ASN A 209 -7.77 50.55 37.40
CA ASN A 209 -9.12 50.30 36.90
C ASN A 209 -9.16 49.99 35.40
N ALA A 210 -8.31 50.65 34.60
CA ALA A 210 -8.22 50.39 33.17
C ALA A 210 -7.59 49.02 32.88
N LEU A 211 -6.59 48.62 33.68
CA LEU A 211 -6.00 47.28 33.60
C LEU A 211 -7.01 46.19 33.97
N ARG A 212 -7.81 46.41 35.02
CA ARG A 212 -8.90 45.49 35.41
C ARG A 212 -9.94 45.36 34.30
N ASP A 213 -10.36 46.47 33.72
CA ASP A 213 -11.37 46.45 32.66
C ASP A 213 -10.86 45.76 31.39
N ALA A 214 -9.60 45.99 31.01
CA ALA A 214 -8.95 45.30 29.89
C ALA A 214 -8.85 43.78 30.12
N LEU A 215 -8.48 43.35 31.33
CA LEU A 215 -8.44 41.92 31.69
C LEU A 215 -9.82 41.27 31.59
N VAL A 216 -10.85 41.90 32.14
CA VAL A 216 -12.20 41.32 32.21
C VAL A 216 -12.90 41.29 30.84
N LYS A 217 -12.67 42.30 30.00
CA LYS A 217 -13.34 42.41 28.70
C LYS A 217 -12.57 41.77 27.56
N ASP A 218 -11.24 41.95 27.54
CA ASP A 218 -10.44 41.66 26.35
C ASP A 218 -9.59 40.38 26.48
N VAL A 219 -9.39 39.86 27.70
CA VAL A 219 -8.51 38.69 27.93
C VAL A 219 -9.27 37.47 28.42
N ILE A 220 -10.13 37.61 29.43
CA ILE A 220 -10.81 36.44 30.03
C ILE A 220 -11.76 35.73 29.05
N PRO A 221 -12.63 36.43 28.28
CA PRO A 221 -13.56 35.75 27.38
C PRO A 221 -12.86 34.99 26.24
N PRO A 222 -11.91 35.58 25.47
CA PRO A 222 -11.20 34.86 24.41
C PRO A 222 -10.39 33.66 24.93
N LEU A 223 -9.88 33.75 26.16
CA LEU A 223 -9.16 32.64 26.78
C LEU A 223 -10.10 31.45 27.12
N GLY A 224 -11.34 31.73 27.51
CA GLY A 224 -12.36 30.68 27.70
C GLY A 224 -12.68 29.97 26.38
N ASP A 225 -12.89 30.74 25.32
CA ASP A 225 -13.17 30.21 23.97
C ASP A 225 -12.00 29.38 23.42
N ALA A 226 -10.76 29.82 23.70
CA ALA A 226 -9.54 29.10 23.37
C ALA A 226 -9.49 27.69 24.00
N PHE A 227 -9.77 27.58 25.30
CA PHE A 227 -9.85 26.26 25.94
C PHE A 227 -11.00 25.42 25.38
N GLY A 228 -12.12 26.05 25.05
CA GLY A 228 -13.26 25.40 24.42
C GLY A 228 -12.90 24.71 23.10
N VAL A 229 -12.18 25.40 22.20
CA VAL A 229 -11.82 24.82 20.88
C VAL A 229 -10.87 23.65 21.03
N THR A 230 -9.98 23.69 22.02
CA THR A 230 -9.08 22.58 22.34
C THR A 230 -9.85 21.38 22.87
N LEU A 231 -10.76 21.60 23.81
CA LEU A 231 -11.60 20.53 24.35
C LEU A 231 -12.46 19.89 23.26
N PHE A 232 -13.03 20.71 22.38
CA PHE A 232 -13.79 20.24 21.22
C PHE A 232 -12.91 19.38 20.30
N ALA A 233 -11.74 19.88 19.90
CA ALA A 233 -10.85 19.18 18.98
C ALA A 233 -10.32 17.85 19.54
N LEU A 234 -9.97 17.82 20.84
CA LEU A 234 -9.55 16.60 21.53
C LEU A 234 -10.71 15.60 21.65
N GLY A 235 -11.89 16.05 22.08
CA GLY A 235 -13.07 15.20 22.19
C GLY A 235 -13.48 14.61 20.84
N ALA A 236 -13.45 15.43 19.79
CA ALA A 236 -13.72 14.99 18.43
C ALA A 236 -12.67 14.01 17.90
N SER A 237 -11.39 14.22 18.23
CA SER A 237 -10.30 13.29 17.87
C SER A 237 -10.51 11.91 18.49
N VAL A 238 -10.80 11.86 19.79
CA VAL A 238 -11.07 10.59 20.50
C VAL A 238 -12.29 9.89 19.91
N LEU A 239 -13.37 10.62 19.66
CA LEU A 239 -14.59 10.06 19.07
C LEU A 239 -14.33 9.50 17.67
N CYS A 240 -13.66 10.26 16.81
CA CYS A 240 -13.31 9.83 15.46
C CYS A 240 -12.39 8.61 15.48
N HIS A 241 -11.40 8.59 16.37
CA HIS A 241 -10.50 7.45 16.55
C HIS A 241 -11.28 6.18 16.93
N LEU A 242 -12.19 6.27 17.90
CA LEU A 242 -13.00 5.14 18.34
C LEU A 242 -13.86 4.59 17.20
N VAL A 243 -14.53 5.47 16.44
CA VAL A 243 -15.37 5.04 15.32
C VAL A 243 -14.55 4.41 14.21
N LEU A 244 -13.36 4.95 13.91
CA LEU A 244 -12.48 4.41 12.89
C LEU A 244 -11.98 3.01 13.27
N THR A 245 -11.54 2.84 14.52
CA THR A 245 -11.11 1.56 15.07
C THR A 245 -12.26 0.55 15.05
N TRP A 246 -13.46 0.95 15.49
CA TRP A 246 -14.62 0.06 15.49
C TRP A 246 -15.00 -0.38 14.06
N THR A 247 -14.98 0.54 13.10
CA THR A 247 -15.29 0.26 11.69
C THR A 247 -14.23 -0.67 11.07
N GLY A 248 -12.95 -0.39 11.31
CA GLY A 248 -11.84 -1.23 10.85
C GLY A 248 -11.93 -2.65 11.41
N SER A 249 -12.11 -2.81 12.72
CA SER A 249 -12.27 -4.14 13.33
C SER A 249 -13.50 -4.89 12.80
N ARG A 250 -14.59 -4.16 12.52
CA ARG A 250 -15.80 -4.74 11.91
C ARG A 250 -15.54 -5.25 10.51
N GLU A 251 -14.71 -4.57 9.73
CA GLU A 251 -14.34 -4.96 8.38
C GLU A 251 -13.37 -6.15 8.36
N GLN A 252 -12.37 -6.17 9.23
CA GLN A 252 -11.46 -7.32 9.38
C GLN A 252 -12.25 -8.60 9.70
N ARG A 253 -13.25 -8.53 10.58
CA ARG A 253 -14.15 -9.67 10.85
C ARG A 253 -14.90 -10.13 9.60
N ILE A 254 -15.38 -9.20 8.77
CA ILE A 254 -16.06 -9.55 7.52
C ILE A 254 -15.09 -10.26 6.57
N MET A 255 -13.85 -9.76 6.43
CA MET A 255 -12.85 -10.39 5.57
C MET A 255 -12.57 -11.83 6.00
N LEU A 256 -12.45 -12.08 7.31
CA LEU A 256 -12.32 -13.44 7.85
C LEU A 256 -13.55 -14.30 7.53
N GLU A 257 -14.76 -13.77 7.67
CA GLU A 257 -15.99 -14.49 7.31
C GLU A 257 -16.04 -14.83 5.80
N VAL A 258 -15.53 -13.96 4.94
CA VAL A 258 -15.41 -14.19 3.49
C VAL A 258 -14.42 -15.32 3.19
N GLU A 259 -13.26 -15.30 3.83
CA GLU A 259 -12.23 -16.34 3.71
C GLU A 259 -12.78 -17.70 4.16
N GLU A 260 -13.49 -17.75 5.29
CA GLU A 260 -14.13 -18.96 5.79
C GLU A 260 -15.11 -19.54 4.76
N VAL A 261 -15.98 -18.72 4.16
CA VAL A 261 -16.91 -19.18 3.11
C VAL A 261 -16.18 -19.70 1.88
N VAL A 262 -15.11 -19.03 1.47
CA VAL A 262 -14.29 -19.46 0.31
C VAL A 262 -13.64 -20.82 0.58
N LEU A 263 -13.11 -21.03 1.78
CA LEU A 263 -12.54 -22.32 2.19
C LEU A 263 -13.61 -23.42 2.25
N GLU A 264 -14.78 -23.11 2.81
CA GLU A 264 -15.92 -24.04 2.89
C GLU A 264 -16.42 -24.48 1.50
N VAL A 265 -16.35 -23.57 0.51
CA VAL A 265 -16.62 -23.88 -0.89
C VAL A 265 -15.53 -24.80 -1.46
N LEU A 266 -14.25 -24.52 -1.19
CA LEU A 266 -13.12 -25.32 -1.68
C LEU A 266 -13.14 -26.75 -1.12
N GLU A 267 -13.53 -26.93 0.14
CA GLU A 267 -13.68 -28.24 0.78
C GLU A 267 -14.79 -29.08 0.12
N ARG A 268 -15.92 -28.46 -0.23
CA ARG A 268 -17.00 -29.12 -0.97
C ARG A 268 -16.70 -29.29 -2.46
N ALA A 269 -15.70 -28.59 -2.98
CA ALA A 269 -15.32 -28.54 -4.39
C ALA A 269 -13.85 -28.98 -4.62
N PRO A 270 -13.44 -30.21 -4.22
CA PRO A 270 -12.04 -30.62 -4.26
C PRO A 270 -11.46 -30.69 -5.68
N ALA A 271 -12.28 -30.77 -6.73
CA ALA A 271 -11.82 -30.71 -8.12
C ALA A 271 -11.37 -29.30 -8.56
N VAL A 272 -11.76 -28.24 -7.82
CA VAL A 272 -11.31 -26.85 -8.03
C VAL A 272 -10.05 -26.55 -7.21
N ARG A 273 -9.82 -27.33 -6.14
CA ARG A 273 -8.54 -27.41 -5.45
C ARG A 273 -7.59 -28.10 -6.43
N GLY A 274 -6.83 -27.34 -7.22
CA GLY A 274 -5.70 -27.86 -7.98
C GLY A 274 -4.91 -28.86 -7.13
N ARG A 275 -4.33 -29.91 -7.75
CA ARG A 275 -3.66 -30.99 -7.02
C ARG A 275 -2.81 -30.42 -5.90
N VAL A 276 -3.21 -30.68 -4.66
CA VAL A 276 -2.33 -30.45 -3.51
C VAL A 276 -1.18 -31.43 -3.71
N VAL A 277 0.00 -30.90 -4.03
CA VAL A 277 1.25 -31.65 -4.18
C VAL A 277 1.35 -32.62 -3.00
N GLY A 278 1.17 -33.91 -3.29
CA GLY A 278 1.16 -34.92 -2.24
C GLY A 278 2.57 -35.07 -1.63
N PRO A 279 2.70 -35.63 -0.42
CA PRO A 279 4.01 -35.91 0.17
C PRO A 279 4.92 -36.78 -0.74
N GLY A 280 4.36 -37.53 -1.69
CA GLY A 280 5.12 -38.28 -2.69
C GLY A 280 5.75 -37.41 -3.80
N GLU A 281 5.15 -36.27 -4.12
CA GLU A 281 5.54 -35.36 -5.20
C GLU A 281 6.53 -34.30 -4.70
N LEU A 282 6.36 -33.83 -3.45
CA LEU A 282 7.40 -33.11 -2.67
C LEU A 282 8.71 -33.92 -2.57
N ASN A 283 8.60 -35.24 -2.34
CA ASN A 283 9.75 -36.13 -2.37
C ASN A 283 10.37 -36.29 -3.77
N GLY A 284 9.58 -36.09 -4.83
CA GLY A 284 10.03 -36.06 -6.22
C GLY A 284 10.78 -34.77 -6.55
N GLU A 285 10.25 -33.62 -6.13
CA GLU A 285 10.89 -32.31 -6.27
C GLU A 285 12.17 -32.19 -5.44
N MET A 286 12.19 -32.70 -4.20
CA MET A 286 13.42 -32.78 -3.41
C MET A 286 14.48 -33.67 -4.07
N ARG A 287 14.06 -34.78 -4.70
CA ARG A 287 14.97 -35.63 -5.49
C ARG A 287 15.47 -34.93 -6.75
N MET A 288 14.61 -34.14 -7.41
CA MET A 288 14.99 -33.33 -8.56
C MET A 288 16.01 -32.26 -8.15
N LEU A 289 15.75 -31.50 -7.08
CA LEU A 289 16.68 -30.52 -6.51
C LEU A 289 18.00 -31.15 -6.09
N ALA A 290 17.97 -32.32 -5.44
CA ALA A 290 19.17 -33.07 -5.10
C ALA A 290 19.96 -33.46 -6.36
N SER A 291 19.29 -33.94 -7.41
CA SER A 291 19.95 -34.30 -8.68
C SER A 291 20.55 -33.09 -9.40
N VAL A 292 19.89 -31.93 -9.36
CA VAL A 292 20.40 -30.67 -9.92
C VAL A 292 21.60 -30.16 -9.12
N LEU A 293 21.57 -30.26 -7.78
CA LEU A 293 22.72 -29.92 -6.95
C LEU A 293 23.93 -30.81 -7.25
N ASP A 294 23.70 -32.11 -7.43
CA ASP A 294 24.77 -33.07 -7.74
C ASP A 294 25.35 -32.84 -9.14
N GLN A 295 24.49 -32.53 -10.12
CA GLN A 295 24.91 -32.14 -11.46
C GLN A 295 25.70 -30.82 -11.45
N THR A 296 25.27 -29.83 -10.66
CA THR A 296 25.98 -28.55 -10.50
C THR A 296 27.33 -28.76 -9.83
N ARG A 297 27.39 -29.62 -8.80
CA ARG A 297 28.64 -29.97 -8.11
C ARG A 297 29.62 -30.67 -9.05
N ALA A 298 29.15 -31.57 -9.91
CA ALA A 298 29.97 -32.24 -10.92
C ALA A 298 30.56 -31.24 -11.94
N VAL A 299 29.75 -30.28 -12.40
CA VAL A 299 30.21 -29.23 -13.33
C VAL A 299 31.25 -28.31 -12.69
N VAL A 300 31.06 -27.94 -11.41
CA VAL A 300 32.03 -27.12 -10.67
C VAL A 300 33.34 -27.88 -10.41
N ALA A 301 33.26 -29.18 -10.12
CA ALA A 301 34.45 -30.03 -9.97
C ALA A 301 35.23 -30.15 -11.30
N ASP A 302 34.54 -30.41 -12.42
CA ASP A 302 35.16 -30.45 -13.76
C ASP A 302 35.81 -29.11 -14.13
N SER A 303 35.14 -28.00 -13.81
CA SER A 303 35.68 -26.66 -14.02
C SER A 303 36.93 -26.39 -13.16
N THR A 304 36.98 -26.94 -11.94
CA THR A 304 38.12 -26.81 -11.03
C THR A 304 39.31 -27.65 -11.51
N ASP A 305 39.07 -28.88 -11.97
CA ASP A 305 40.09 -29.75 -12.56
C ASP A 305 40.67 -29.17 -13.87
N ARG A 306 39.83 -28.51 -14.67
CA ARG A 306 40.29 -27.76 -15.85
C ARG A 306 41.16 -26.57 -15.47
N LEU A 307 40.84 -25.87 -14.37
CA LEU A 307 41.64 -24.75 -13.88
C LEU A 307 42.98 -25.19 -13.26
N THR A 308 43.04 -26.33 -12.59
CA THR A 308 44.31 -26.91 -12.10
C THR A 308 45.12 -27.57 -13.22
N ALA A 309 44.47 -28.05 -14.29
CA ALA A 309 45.15 -28.53 -15.49
C ALA A 309 45.78 -27.40 -16.33
N VAL A 310 45.34 -26.14 -16.16
CA VAL A 310 46.07 -24.98 -16.71
C VAL A 310 47.35 -24.80 -15.91
N ASN A 311 48.45 -25.32 -16.46
CA ASN A 311 49.76 -25.28 -15.85
C ASN A 311 50.23 -23.82 -15.74
N VAL A 312 50.16 -23.25 -14.54
CA VAL A 312 50.56 -21.86 -14.23
C VAL A 312 52.01 -21.58 -14.69
N GLY A 313 52.86 -22.62 -14.77
CA GLY A 313 54.21 -22.53 -15.33
C GLY A 313 54.24 -22.21 -16.82
N GLU A 314 53.31 -22.73 -17.62
CA GLU A 314 53.25 -22.51 -19.07
C GLU A 314 52.78 -21.10 -19.40
N VAL A 315 51.83 -20.56 -18.61
CA VAL A 315 51.39 -19.16 -18.70
C VAL A 315 52.52 -18.21 -18.29
N GLY A 316 53.30 -18.55 -17.26
CA GLY A 316 54.48 -17.79 -16.84
C GLY A 316 55.57 -17.72 -17.93
N LEU A 317 55.79 -18.82 -18.65
CA LEU A 317 56.74 -18.87 -19.78
C LEU A 317 56.26 -18.05 -20.98
N LEU A 318 54.96 -18.08 -21.29
CA LEU A 318 54.36 -17.26 -22.34
C LEU A 318 54.49 -15.76 -22.02
N LEU A 319 54.21 -15.35 -20.77
CA LEU A 319 54.38 -13.97 -20.31
C LEU A 319 55.84 -13.50 -20.42
N HIS A 320 56.80 -14.32 -20.01
CA HIS A 320 58.23 -13.99 -20.19
C HIS A 320 58.66 -13.93 -21.66
N SER A 321 58.01 -14.69 -22.56
CA SER A 321 58.28 -14.61 -24.00
C SER A 321 57.74 -13.31 -24.61
N VAL A 322 56.57 -12.86 -24.16
CA VAL A 322 55.93 -11.61 -24.59
C VAL A 322 56.71 -10.41 -24.07
N ASP A 323 57.16 -10.44 -22.82
CA ASP A 323 57.98 -9.39 -22.21
C ASP A 323 59.32 -9.21 -22.95
N ARG A 324 60.00 -10.33 -23.27
CA ARG A 324 61.23 -10.29 -24.09
C ARG A 324 61.00 -9.72 -25.49
N ARG A 325 59.87 -10.05 -26.14
CA ARG A 325 59.52 -9.49 -27.45
C ARG A 325 59.24 -7.99 -27.36
N LEU A 326 58.53 -7.54 -26.32
CA LEU A 326 58.30 -6.11 -26.07
C LEU A 326 59.61 -5.35 -25.82
N GLY A 327 60.55 -5.95 -25.07
CA GLY A 327 61.88 -5.38 -24.86
C GLY A 327 62.69 -5.24 -26.16
N GLN A 328 62.64 -6.26 -27.04
CA GLN A 328 63.31 -6.20 -28.35
C GLN A 328 62.73 -5.11 -29.25
N ILE A 329 61.40 -4.97 -29.28
CA ILE A 329 60.73 -3.91 -30.05
C ILE A 329 61.15 -2.51 -29.55
N HIS A 330 61.22 -2.31 -28.24
CA HIS A 330 61.70 -1.04 -27.68
C HIS A 330 63.16 -0.75 -28.03
N ALA A 331 64.03 -1.76 -28.04
CA ALA A 331 65.45 -1.60 -28.39
C ALA A 331 65.65 -1.27 -29.89
N GLU A 332 64.87 -1.90 -30.78
CA GLU A 332 64.84 -1.58 -32.21
C GLU A 332 64.32 -0.16 -32.45
N LEU A 333 63.20 0.23 -31.83
CA LEU A 333 62.68 1.61 -31.92
C LEU A 333 63.68 2.64 -31.39
N ALA A 334 64.40 2.34 -30.31
CA ALA A 334 65.43 3.24 -29.78
C ALA A 334 66.61 3.41 -30.76
N LYS A 335 67.04 2.34 -31.45
CA LYS A 335 68.06 2.41 -32.50
C LYS A 335 67.61 3.25 -33.70
N GLU A 336 66.40 3.01 -34.22
CA GLU A 336 65.87 3.77 -35.35
C GLU A 336 65.74 5.27 -35.03
N MET A 337 65.35 5.60 -33.80
CA MET A 337 65.21 6.99 -33.36
C MET A 337 66.56 7.72 -33.21
N VAL A 338 67.64 7.01 -32.88
CA VAL A 338 69.01 7.56 -32.85
C VAL A 338 69.58 7.74 -34.26
N VAL A 339 69.34 6.79 -35.18
CA VAL A 339 69.74 6.90 -36.59
C VAL A 339 69.02 8.08 -37.28
N SER A 340 67.75 8.32 -36.96
CA SER A 340 66.99 9.46 -37.48
C SER A 340 67.46 10.83 -36.95
N ARG A 341 68.14 10.91 -35.79
CA ARG A 341 68.72 12.18 -35.28
C ARG A 341 70.10 12.50 -35.86
N VAL A 342 70.83 11.50 -36.37
CA VAL A 342 72.17 11.69 -36.96
C VAL A 342 72.11 12.01 -38.47
N ALA A 343 70.99 11.71 -39.14
CA ALA A 343 70.81 11.92 -40.58
C ALA A 343 70.11 13.25 -40.97
N LYS A 344 70.28 14.33 -40.20
CA LYS A 344 69.84 15.68 -40.62
C LYS A 344 71.06 16.51 -41.06
N PRO A 345 71.36 16.60 -42.37
CA PRO A 345 72.43 17.47 -42.86
C PRO A 345 72.00 18.94 -42.75
N SER A 346 72.90 19.75 -42.19
CA SER A 346 72.87 21.20 -42.22
C SER A 346 72.92 21.72 -43.66
N ARG A 347 71.84 22.37 -44.09
CA ARG A 347 71.83 23.36 -45.18
C ARG A 347 71.60 24.72 -44.54
N ASP A 348 72.69 25.33 -44.13
CA ASP A 348 73.23 26.61 -44.65
C ASP A 348 74.35 27.09 -43.71
#